data_AF-A0A662VUW7-F1
#
_entry.id   AF-A0A662VUW7-F1
#
_cell.length_a   1.000
_cell.length_b   1.000
_cell.length_c   1.000
_cell.angle_alpha   90.00
_cell.angle_beta   90.00
_cell.angle_gamma   90.00
#
_symmetry.space_group_name_H-M   'P 1'
#
loop_
_entity.id
_entity.type
_entity.pdbx_description
1 polymer ?
#
loop_
_entity_poly.entity_id
_entity_poly.type
_entity_poly.pdbx_seq_one_letter_code
_entity_poly.pdbx_strand_id
1 'polypeptide(L)'
;MQQKCIAILDSFEILKKILKDRAVCMEDSITIFDQVLEKPFTIRISKKHRKIQFFSDDEEVAIVSPKTIVIDDEYKEVVEEWLNALTSLGFKRYIPKF
;
A
#
# COMPACT_ATOMS: atom_id res chain seq x y z
N MET A 1 -4.96 -9.41 -7.70
CA MET A 1 -4.86 -8.53 -6.51
C MET A 1 -4.85 -9.29 -5.18
N GLN A 2 -5.73 -10.25 -4.93
CA GLN A 2 -5.75 -11.04 -3.68
C GLN A 2 -4.41 -11.74 -3.35
N GLN A 3 -3.81 -12.44 -4.31
CA GLN A 3 -2.49 -13.07 -4.11
C GLN A 3 -1.40 -12.04 -3.78
N LYS A 4 -1.43 -10.86 -4.43
CA LYS A 4 -0.50 -9.76 -4.13
C LYS A 4 -0.68 -9.25 -2.70
N CYS A 5 -1.92 -9.09 -2.25
CA CYS A 5 -2.23 -8.71 -0.86
C CYS A 5 -1.67 -9.74 0.15
N ILE A 6 -1.86 -11.03 -0.10
CA ILE A 6 -1.31 -12.09 0.77
C ILE A 6 0.22 -11.99 0.82
N ALA A 7 0.88 -11.89 -0.34
CA ALA A 7 2.34 -11.76 -0.40
C ALA A 7 2.88 -10.53 0.34
N ILE A 8 2.19 -9.39 0.24
CA ILE A 8 2.52 -8.15 0.97
C ILE A 8 2.39 -8.36 2.48
N LEU A 9 1.27 -8.95 2.93
CA LEU A 9 1.01 -9.22 4.35
C LEU A 9 2.01 -10.23 4.94
N ASP A 10 2.38 -11.26 4.18
CA ASP A 10 3.38 -12.24 4.59
C ASP A 10 4.79 -11.63 4.63
N SER A 11 5.05 -10.63 3.79
CA SER A 11 6.29 -9.86 3.76
C SER A 11 6.30 -8.66 4.72
N PHE A 12 5.31 -8.52 5.60
CA PHE A 12 5.10 -7.31 6.41
C PHE A 12 6.35 -6.88 7.20
N GLU A 13 7.04 -7.80 7.88
CA GLU A 13 8.24 -7.47 8.66
C GLU A 13 9.41 -7.01 7.78
N ILE A 14 9.51 -7.54 6.56
CA ILE A 14 10.53 -7.14 5.59
C ILE A 14 10.18 -5.74 5.07
N LEU A 15 8.92 -5.51 4.69
CA LEU A 15 8.43 -4.21 4.23
C LEU A 15 8.62 -3.13 5.29
N LYS A 16 8.32 -3.44 6.57
CA LYS A 16 8.53 -2.53 7.69
C LYS A 16 10.00 -2.09 7.82
N LYS A 17 10.94 -3.00 7.58
CA LYS A 17 12.38 -2.68 7.57
C LYS A 17 12.77 -1.82 6.37
N ILE A 18 12.27 -2.14 5.18
CA ILE A 18 12.57 -1.41 3.94
C ILE A 18 11.99 0.01 3.97
N LEU A 19 10.80 0.17 4.55
CA LEU A 19 10.04 1.42 4.54
C LEU A 19 10.23 2.27 5.80
N LYS A 20 11.12 1.88 6.73
CA LYS A 20 11.29 2.52 8.04
C LYS A 20 11.50 4.04 7.95
N ASP A 21 12.23 4.52 6.94
CA ASP A 21 12.55 5.94 6.77
C ASP A 21 11.59 6.67 5.81
N ARG A 22 10.57 5.97 5.29
CA ARG A 22 9.68 6.47 4.22
C ARG A 22 8.19 6.27 4.52
N ALA A 23 7.88 5.58 5.60
CA ALA A 23 6.54 5.26 6.03
C ALA A 23 6.46 5.36 7.55
N VAL A 24 5.27 5.63 8.07
CA VAL A 24 5.01 5.51 9.51
C VAL A 24 4.77 4.03 9.82
N CYS A 25 5.75 3.42 10.47
CA CYS A 25 5.71 2.02 10.85
C CYS A 25 5.38 1.86 12.34
N MET A 26 4.24 1.25 12.64
CA MET A 26 3.85 0.82 13.99
C MET A 26 3.99 -0.70 14.12
N GLU A 27 3.68 -1.26 15.29
CA GLU A 27 3.75 -2.71 15.54
C GLU A 27 3.02 -3.52 14.46
N ASP A 28 1.74 -3.21 14.24
CA ASP A 28 0.84 -3.95 13.33
C ASP A 28 0.41 -3.17 12.08
N SER A 29 1.00 -2.00 11.82
CA SER A 29 0.66 -1.20 10.64
C SER A 29 1.86 -0.51 9.98
N ILE A 30 1.75 -0.32 8.67
CA ILE A 30 2.65 0.52 7.86
C ILE A 30 1.75 1.52 7.14
N THR A 31 2.05 2.81 7.25
CA THR A 31 1.36 3.89 6.53
C THR A 31 2.34 4.59 5.61
N ILE A 32 2.11 4.46 4.30
CA ILE A 32 2.90 5.10 3.25
C ILE A 32 2.14 6.34 2.78
N PHE A 33 2.85 7.45 2.65
CA PHE A 33 2.31 8.70 2.09
C PHE A 33 2.93 8.90 0.71
N ASP A 34 2.10 8.81 -0.31
CA ASP A 34 2.48 9.09 -1.68
C ASP A 34 2.06 10.52 -2.03
N GLN A 35 3.01 11.44 -1.96
CA GLN A 35 2.77 12.88 -2.17
C GLN A 35 2.95 13.26 -3.64
N VAL A 36 2.34 12.54 -4.58
CA VAL A 36 2.28 12.99 -5.97
C VAL A 36 1.44 14.26 -6.03
N LEU A 37 2.01 15.32 -6.64
CA LEU A 37 1.51 16.70 -6.61
C LEU A 37 0.04 16.88 -7.03
N GLU A 38 -0.54 15.94 -7.80
CA GLU A 38 -1.89 16.06 -8.34
C GLU A 38 -2.95 15.30 -7.52
N LYS A 39 -2.59 14.20 -6.85
CA LYS A 39 -3.50 13.38 -6.03
C LYS A 39 -2.72 12.67 -4.91
N PRO A 40 -2.71 13.19 -3.67
CA PRO A 40 -2.00 12.56 -2.58
C PRO A 40 -2.70 11.26 -2.15
N PHE A 41 -1.95 10.17 -2.09
CA PHE A 41 -2.47 8.90 -1.58
C PHE A 41 -1.87 8.54 -0.24
N THR A 42 -2.71 7.94 0.61
CA THR A 42 -2.25 7.24 1.81
C THR A 42 -2.53 5.76 1.66
N ILE A 43 -1.49 4.93 1.75
CA ILE A 43 -1.61 3.47 1.73
C ILE A 43 -1.39 2.95 3.16
N ARG A 44 -2.40 2.30 3.72
CA ARG A 44 -2.32 1.67 5.05
C ARG A 44 -2.34 0.16 4.93
N ILE A 45 -1.24 -0.48 5.35
CA ILE A 45 -1.13 -1.93 5.46
C ILE A 45 -1.36 -2.29 6.92
N SER A 46 -2.39 -3.10 7.21
CA SER A 46 -2.68 -3.59 8.56
C SER A 46 -2.45 -5.09 8.63
N LYS A 47 -1.44 -5.50 9.39
CA LYS A 47 -1.13 -6.92 9.66
C LYS A 47 -2.25 -7.56 10.47
N LYS A 48 -2.66 -6.92 11.57
CA LYS A 48 -3.73 -7.37 12.47
C LYS A 48 -5.06 -7.63 11.74
N HIS A 49 -5.47 -6.69 10.88
CA HIS A 49 -6.74 -6.80 10.14
C HIS A 49 -6.59 -7.49 8.78
N ARG A 50 -5.38 -7.94 8.43
CA ARG A 50 -5.03 -8.58 7.14
C ARG A 50 -5.63 -7.85 5.93
N LYS A 51 -5.40 -6.53 5.85
CA LYS A 51 -5.89 -5.71 4.73
C LYS A 51 -4.93 -4.57 4.39
N ILE A 52 -5.08 -4.08 3.18
CA ILE A 52 -4.43 -2.89 2.63
C ILE A 52 -5.54 -1.93 2.25
N GLN A 53 -5.46 -0.69 2.72
CA GLN A 53 -6.44 0.37 2.47
C GLN A 53 -5.75 1.51 1.73
N PHE A 54 -6.44 2.11 0.78
CA PHE A 54 -5.99 3.28 0.03
C PHE A 54 -6.94 4.42 0.29
N PHE A 55 -6.36 5.59 0.56
CA PHE A 55 -7.10 6.81 0.80
C PHE A 55 -6.64 7.90 -0.15
N SER A 56 -7.59 8.62 -0.74
CA SER A 56 -7.36 9.87 -1.49
C SER A 56 -8.12 10.96 -0.76
N ASP A 57 -7.46 12.07 -0.39
CA ASP A 57 -8.09 13.18 0.36
C ASP A 57 -8.95 12.73 1.57
N ASP A 58 -8.41 11.79 2.36
CA ASP A 58 -9.06 11.15 3.52
C ASP A 58 -10.29 10.25 3.22
N GLU A 59 -10.68 10.09 1.96
CA GLU A 59 -11.72 9.15 1.53
C GLU A 59 -11.11 7.77 1.24
N GLU A 60 -11.74 6.70 1.76
CA GLU A 60 -11.31 5.32 1.47
C GLU A 60 -11.78 4.90 0.08
N VAL A 61 -10.85 4.91 -0.87
CA VAL A 61 -11.12 4.57 -2.28
C VAL A 61 -10.89 3.10 -2.61
N ALA A 62 -10.14 2.38 -1.76
CA ALA A 62 -9.93 0.95 -1.95
C ALA A 62 -9.61 0.19 -0.66
N ILE A 63 -10.13 -1.04 -0.59
CA ILE A 63 -9.79 -2.06 0.40
C ILE A 63 -9.43 -3.34 -0.33
N VAL A 64 -8.23 -3.85 -0.05
CA VAL A 64 -7.74 -5.13 -0.55
C VAL A 64 -7.41 -6.02 0.62
N SER A 65 -8.09 -7.16 0.73
CA SER A 65 -7.85 -8.19 1.73
C SER A 65 -7.81 -9.57 1.06
N PRO A 66 -7.39 -10.64 1.76
CA PRO A 66 -7.42 -11.99 1.22
C PRO A 66 -8.81 -12.49 0.80
N LYS A 67 -9.89 -11.93 1.37
CA LYS A 67 -11.28 -12.38 1.13
C LYS A 67 -12.08 -11.41 0.27
N THR A 68 -11.75 -10.12 0.34
CA THR A 68 -12.57 -9.04 -0.22
C THR A 68 -11.70 -8.04 -0.93
N ILE A 69 -12.13 -7.62 -2.11
CA ILE A 69 -11.57 -6.50 -2.86
C ILE A 69 -12.73 -5.55 -3.14
N VAL A 70 -12.61 -4.31 -2.70
CA VAL A 70 -13.48 -3.19 -3.05
C VAL A 70 -12.57 -2.08 -3.52
N ILE A 71 -12.76 -1.60 -4.74
CA ILE A 71 -11.93 -0.55 -5.32
C ILE A 71 -12.87 0.31 -6.15
N ASP A 72 -12.81 1.62 -5.96
CA ASP A 72 -13.49 2.55 -6.85
C ASP A 72 -12.79 2.55 -8.22
N ASP A 73 -13.58 2.52 -9.30
CA ASP A 73 -13.10 2.20 -10.66
C ASP A 73 -12.04 3.19 -11.14
N GLU A 74 -12.14 4.46 -10.74
CA GLU A 74 -11.14 5.51 -11.04
C GLU A 74 -9.74 5.17 -10.48
N TYR A 75 -9.68 4.42 -9.38
CA TYR A 75 -8.46 4.15 -8.63
C TYR A 75 -7.87 2.76 -8.90
N LYS A 76 -8.51 1.96 -9.76
CA LYS A 76 -8.13 0.57 -10.00
C LYS A 76 -6.69 0.43 -10.51
N GLU A 77 -6.28 1.30 -11.43
CA GLU A 77 -4.95 1.27 -12.04
C GLU A 77 -3.87 1.60 -11.01
N VAL A 78 -4.02 2.72 -10.29
CA VAL A 78 -3.06 3.15 -9.24
C VAL A 78 -2.96 2.13 -8.10
N VAL A 79 -4.08 1.51 -7.69
CA VAL A 79 -4.07 0.44 -6.69
C VAL A 79 -3.29 -0.78 -7.20
N GLU A 80 -3.46 -1.17 -8.46
CA GLU A 80 -2.70 -2.27 -9.05
C GLU A 80 -1.19 -1.97 -9.11
N GLU A 81 -0.83 -0.76 -9.53
CA GLU A 81 0.55 -0.28 -9.56
C GLU A 81 1.21 -0.35 -8.17
N TRP A 82 0.53 0.14 -7.14
CA TRP A 82 1.03 0.06 -5.77
C TRP A 82 1.18 -1.37 -5.28
N LEU A 83 0.20 -2.25 -5.55
CA LEU A 83 0.30 -3.66 -5.19
C LEU A 83 1.47 -4.35 -5.94
N ASN A 84 1.74 -3.96 -7.19
CA ASN A 84 2.91 -4.43 -7.95
C ASN A 84 4.22 -3.94 -7.33
N ALA A 85 4.30 -2.67 -6.97
CA ALA A 85 5.48 -2.09 -6.33
C ALA A 85 5.76 -2.76 -4.98
N LEU A 86 4.72 -3.00 -4.18
CA LEU A 86 4.80 -3.65 -2.86
C LEU A 86 5.15 -5.14 -2.92
N THR A 87 4.83 -5.82 -4.04
CA THR A 87 5.20 -7.24 -4.24
C THR A 87 6.52 -7.43 -4.96
N SER A 88 6.99 -6.42 -5.68
CA SER A 88 8.29 -6.46 -6.34
C SER A 88 9.38 -6.22 -5.30
N LEU A 89 10.31 -7.18 -5.14
CA LEU A 89 11.55 -7.04 -4.33
C LEU A 89 12.44 -5.85 -4.77
N GLY A 90 12.06 -5.12 -5.82
CA GLY A 90 12.66 -3.88 -6.27
C GLY A 90 11.71 -2.69 -6.10
N PHE A 91 11.58 -2.18 -4.87
CA PHE A 91 10.95 -0.90 -4.53
C PHE A 91 11.72 0.33 -5.09
N LYS A 92 12.40 0.19 -6.24
CA LYS A 92 13.25 1.21 -6.87
C LYS A 92 12.48 2.16 -7.79
N ARG A 93 11.22 1.84 -8.18
CA ARG A 93 10.52 2.54 -9.27
C ARG A 93 9.55 3.65 -8.82
N TYR A 94 9.05 3.61 -7.59
CA TYR A 94 8.12 4.61 -7.02
C TYR A 94 8.78 5.51 -5.96
N ILE A 95 10.02 5.93 -6.22
CA ILE A 95 10.72 6.88 -5.36
C ILE A 95 10.81 8.19 -6.15
N PRO A 96 10.16 9.27 -5.72
CA PRO A 96 10.49 10.59 -6.22
C PRO A 96 11.97 10.83 -5.88
N LYS A 97 12.80 11.07 -6.90
CA LYS A 97 14.12 11.63 -6.66
C LYS A 97 13.89 13.07 -6.21
N PHE A 98 14.11 13.33 -4.92
CA PHE A 98 14.40 14.68 -4.43
C PHE A 98 15.74 15.13 -5.01
#